data_AF-A0A9W6WPS4-F1
#
_entry.id   AF-A0A9W6WPS4-F1
#
_cell.length_a   1.000
_cell.length_b   1.000
_cell.length_c   1.000
_cell.angle_alpha   90.00
_cell.angle_beta   90.00
_cell.angle_gamma   90.00
#
_symmetry.space_group_name_H-M   'P 1'
#
loop_
_entity.id
_entity.type
_entity.pdbx_description
1 polymer ?
#
loop_
_entity_poly.entity_id
_entity_poly.type
_entity_poly.pdbx_seq_one_letter_code
_entity_poly.pdbx_strand_id
1 'polypeptide(L)'
;MSLLSASRLLTKRAGSFALPASSRSVYNKGLAKDMMGKSCYNGVNFIIPEKATVFEALKRMAGINLGCLAVSGEDGKFVGVVTERDYLKKVELQGLTAKDTLVGQIMTQRARLIVAGENETPNQLMSKMLSSVRGAMRFRGRCGH
;
A
#
# COMPACT_ATOMS: atom_id res chain seq x y z
N MET A 1 -38.86 -54.74 4.12
CA MET A 1 -38.60 -53.67 5.10
C MET A 1 -37.35 -52.95 4.66
N SER A 2 -37.54 -51.81 3.98
CA SER A 2 -36.54 -51.12 3.15
C SER A 2 -35.54 -50.30 3.98
N LEU A 3 -34.26 -50.65 3.84
CA LEU A 3 -33.12 -49.79 4.18
C LEU A 3 -33.01 -48.69 3.11
N LEU A 4 -33.38 -47.46 3.43
CA LEU A 4 -33.00 -46.29 2.63
C LEU A 4 -32.17 -45.30 3.47
N SER A 5 -30.96 -45.11 2.97
CA SER A 5 -29.92 -44.20 3.41
C SER A 5 -30.41 -42.75 3.48
N ALA A 6 -30.26 -42.12 4.65
CA ALA A 6 -30.51 -40.70 4.86
C ALA A 6 -29.30 -39.87 4.40
N SER A 7 -29.16 -39.68 3.09
CA SER A 7 -28.21 -38.73 2.52
C SER A 7 -28.83 -37.33 2.54
N ARG A 8 -28.55 -36.54 3.59
CA ARG A 8 -28.93 -35.12 3.65
C ARG A 8 -28.05 -34.36 2.66
N LEU A 9 -28.64 -34.04 1.52
CA LEU A 9 -28.16 -33.05 0.55
C LEU A 9 -27.81 -31.73 1.26
N LEU A 10 -26.54 -31.55 1.58
CA LEU A 10 -25.93 -30.24 1.82
C LEU A 10 -25.80 -29.54 0.47
N THR A 11 -26.92 -29.00 -0.04
CA THR A 11 -26.91 -27.93 -1.03
C THR A 11 -26.40 -26.67 -0.34
N LYS A 12 -25.10 -26.65 -0.02
CA LYS A 12 -24.40 -25.47 0.46
C LYS A 12 -24.37 -24.52 -0.72
N ARG A 13 -25.31 -23.56 -0.69
CA ARG A 13 -25.46 -22.42 -1.59
C ARG A 13 -24.09 -21.96 -2.08
N ALA A 14 -23.71 -22.39 -3.29
CA ALA A 14 -22.80 -21.63 -4.12
C ALA A 14 -23.58 -20.39 -4.53
N GLY A 15 -23.65 -19.42 -3.60
CA GLY A 15 -23.97 -18.05 -3.95
C GLY A 15 -22.90 -17.62 -4.92
N SER A 16 -23.21 -17.71 -6.21
CA SER A 16 -22.57 -16.94 -7.24
C SER A 16 -22.65 -15.48 -6.80
N PHE A 17 -21.60 -15.00 -6.13
CA PHE A 17 -21.32 -13.58 -6.03
C PHE A 17 -20.92 -13.10 -7.42
N ALA A 18 -21.90 -13.13 -8.33
CA ALA A 18 -21.86 -12.34 -9.54
C ALA A 18 -22.00 -10.90 -9.07
N LEU A 19 -20.85 -10.23 -8.91
CA LEU A 19 -20.82 -8.79 -8.75
C LEU A 19 -21.60 -8.18 -9.92
N PRO A 20 -22.58 -7.30 -9.67
CA PRO A 20 -23.33 -6.68 -10.75
C PRO A 20 -22.36 -5.89 -11.63
N ALA A 21 -22.34 -6.21 -12.93
CA ALA A 21 -21.49 -5.58 -13.96
C ALA A 21 -21.74 -4.06 -14.14
N SER A 22 -22.69 -3.48 -13.40
CA SER A 22 -23.11 -2.08 -13.46
C SER A 22 -22.10 -1.10 -12.83
N SER A 23 -21.20 -1.54 -11.94
CA SER A 23 -20.23 -0.65 -11.26
C SER A 23 -18.96 -0.33 -12.08
N ARG A 24 -18.80 -0.91 -13.28
CA ARG A 24 -17.58 -0.77 -14.09
C ARG A 24 -17.35 0.64 -14.64
N SER A 25 -18.38 1.48 -14.68
CA SER A 25 -18.33 2.82 -15.28
C SER A 25 -17.86 3.92 -14.31
N VAL A 26 -17.89 3.68 -12.99
CA VAL A 26 -17.60 4.72 -11.99
C VAL A 26 -16.10 5.08 -11.94
N TYR A 27 -15.21 4.11 -12.21
CA TYR A 27 -13.76 4.31 -12.15
C TYR A 27 -13.14 4.86 -13.44
N ASN A 28 -13.89 5.10 -14.52
CA ASN A 28 -13.32 5.59 -15.78
C ASN A 28 -13.20 7.12 -15.88
N LYS A 29 -13.70 7.88 -14.90
CA LYS A 29 -13.71 9.34 -14.94
C LYS A 29 -12.61 9.91 -14.05
N GLY A 30 -11.65 10.59 -14.67
CA GLY A 30 -10.60 11.36 -13.99
C GLY A 30 -9.18 10.81 -14.19
N LEU A 31 -8.20 11.66 -13.93
CA LEU A 31 -6.79 11.29 -13.91
C LEU A 31 -6.36 10.86 -12.50
N ALA A 32 -5.23 10.18 -12.43
CA ALA A 32 -4.52 9.88 -11.19
C ALA A 32 -4.37 11.11 -10.27
N LYS A 33 -4.20 12.31 -10.85
CA LYS A 33 -4.20 13.59 -10.13
C LYS A 33 -5.50 13.91 -9.40
N ASP A 34 -6.65 13.70 -10.04
CA ASP A 34 -7.96 14.02 -9.49
C ASP A 34 -8.30 13.09 -8.31
N MET A 35 -7.84 11.84 -8.39
CA MET A 35 -7.94 10.87 -7.31
C MET A 35 -7.09 11.28 -6.11
N MET A 36 -5.87 11.78 -6.35
CA MET A 36 -4.99 12.26 -5.29
C MET A 36 -5.57 13.48 -4.58
N GLY A 37 -6.14 14.43 -5.33
CA GLY A 37 -6.74 15.64 -4.76
C GLY A 37 -7.95 15.38 -3.86
N LYS A 38 -8.68 14.28 -4.10
CA LYS A 38 -9.81 13.83 -3.28
C LYS A 38 -9.40 12.92 -2.12
N SER A 39 -8.13 12.54 -2.04
CA SER A 39 -7.63 11.62 -1.02
C SER A 39 -7.30 12.34 0.29
N CYS A 40 -7.40 11.62 1.41
CA CYS A 40 -7.02 12.13 2.73
C CYS A 40 -5.51 12.30 2.91
N TYR A 41 -4.70 11.98 1.89
CA TYR A 41 -3.25 12.19 1.88
C TYR A 41 -2.85 13.59 1.41
N ASN A 42 -3.82 14.40 0.97
CA ASN A 42 -3.54 15.73 0.46
C ASN A 42 -3.13 16.68 1.62
N GLY A 43 -1.96 17.30 1.49
CA GLY A 43 -1.43 18.24 2.49
C GLY A 43 -0.72 17.63 3.71
N VAL A 44 -0.52 16.30 3.76
CA VAL A 44 0.14 15.64 4.89
C VAL A 44 1.63 15.46 4.62
N ASN A 45 2.50 15.83 5.57
CA ASN A 45 3.95 15.65 5.42
C ASN A 45 4.41 14.22 5.72
N PHE A 46 4.42 13.44 4.63
CA PHE A 46 4.91 12.09 4.40
C PHE A 46 6.32 11.62 4.71
N ILE A 47 7.25 12.57 4.79
CA ILE A 47 8.63 12.34 4.35
C ILE A 47 9.54 12.20 5.56
N ILE A 48 10.40 11.17 5.56
CA ILE A 48 11.38 10.93 6.61
C ILE A 48 12.77 10.68 6.00
N PRO A 49 13.86 11.23 6.58
CA PRO A 49 15.20 10.94 6.10
C PRO A 49 15.60 9.49 6.41
N GLU A 50 16.44 8.89 5.55
CA GLU A 50 16.93 7.52 5.74
C GLU A 50 17.79 7.34 7.01
N LYS A 51 18.39 8.42 7.49
CA LYS A 51 19.17 8.51 8.73
C LYS A 51 18.32 8.61 9.99
N ALA A 52 17.01 8.81 9.87
CA ALA A 52 16.12 8.79 11.04
C ALA A 52 16.06 7.39 11.63
N THR A 53 15.73 7.31 12.92
CA THR A 53 15.50 6.03 13.58
C THR A 53 14.12 5.48 13.22
N VAL A 54 13.98 4.16 13.30
CA VAL A 54 12.67 3.52 13.09
C VAL A 54 11.65 3.98 14.14
N PHE A 55 12.10 4.27 15.36
CA PHE A 55 11.26 4.86 16.40
C PHE A 55 10.66 6.22 15.99
N GLU A 56 11.46 7.11 15.43
CA GLU A 56 10.97 8.40 14.91
C GLU A 56 9.97 8.21 13.76
N ALA A 57 10.22 7.23 12.88
CA ALA A 57 9.30 6.86 11.83
C ALA A 57 7.94 6.42 12.38
N LEU A 58 7.92 5.52 13.37
CA LEU A 58 6.70 5.04 14.00
C LEU A 58 5.95 6.15 14.74
N LYS A 59 6.66 6.99 15.49
CA LYS A 59 6.07 8.14 16.19
C LYS A 59 5.39 9.08 15.19
N ARG A 60 6.03 9.31 14.05
CA ARG A 60 5.48 10.16 12.99
C ARG A 60 4.27 9.51 12.33
N MET A 61 4.33 8.21 11.99
CA MET A 61 3.19 7.44 11.44
C MET A 61 1.97 7.52 12.36
N ALA A 62 2.16 7.35 13.67
CA ALA A 62 1.10 7.46 14.66
C ALA A 62 0.52 8.88 14.76
N GLY A 63 1.37 9.91 14.68
CA GLY A 63 0.91 11.31 14.74
C GLY A 63 0.07 11.75 13.54
N ILE A 64 0.33 11.18 12.35
CA ILE A 64 -0.39 11.50 11.11
C ILE A 64 -1.44 10.45 10.73
N ASN A 65 -1.62 9.39 11.54
CA ASN A 65 -2.47 8.23 11.25
C ASN A 65 -2.22 7.60 9.87
N LEU A 66 -0.96 7.52 9.43
CA LEU A 66 -0.57 6.88 8.17
C LEU A 66 0.31 5.67 8.43
N GLY A 67 -0.08 4.49 7.92
CA GLY A 67 0.72 3.26 8.02
C GLY A 67 1.94 3.20 7.09
N CYS A 68 2.44 4.36 6.65
CA CYS A 68 3.57 4.48 5.75
C CYS A 68 4.26 5.82 5.81
N LEU A 69 5.54 5.83 5.43
CA LEU A 69 6.29 7.04 5.16
C LEU A 69 7.14 6.89 3.91
N ALA A 70 7.30 8.00 3.19
CA ALA A 70 8.25 8.10 2.10
C ALA A 70 9.63 8.41 2.66
N VAL A 71 10.64 7.69 2.19
CA VAL A 71 12.02 7.86 2.64
C VAL A 71 12.78 8.73 1.64
N SER A 72 13.39 9.80 2.15
CA SER A 72 14.31 10.66 1.40
C SER A 72 15.76 10.34 1.74
N GLY A 73 16.60 10.19 0.72
CA GLY A 73 18.04 10.06 0.89
C GLY A 73 18.70 11.41 1.18
N GLU A 74 20.02 11.40 1.38
CA GLU A 74 20.82 12.61 1.64
C GLU A 74 20.64 13.71 0.57
N ASP A 75 20.49 13.32 -0.69
CA ASP A 75 20.28 14.23 -1.83
C ASP A 75 18.86 14.86 -1.89
N GLY A 76 18.01 14.58 -0.91
CA GLY A 76 16.57 14.93 -0.95
C GLY A 76 15.76 14.09 -1.95
N LYS A 77 16.39 13.11 -2.61
CA LYS A 77 15.73 12.21 -3.56
C LYS A 77 14.93 11.16 -2.83
N PHE A 78 13.79 10.79 -3.40
CA PHE A 78 13.00 9.64 -2.91
C PHE A 78 13.74 8.33 -3.17
N VAL A 79 14.13 7.64 -2.09
CA VAL A 79 14.91 6.39 -2.14
C VAL A 79 14.06 5.15 -1.85
N GLY A 80 12.95 5.31 -1.13
CA GLY A 80 12.10 4.17 -0.76
C GLY A 80 10.87 4.53 0.05
N VAL A 81 10.20 3.50 0.56
CA VAL A 81 9.05 3.61 1.47
C VAL A 81 9.26 2.67 2.64
N VAL A 82 8.87 3.11 3.82
CA VAL A 82 8.77 2.27 5.01
C VAL A 82 7.30 2.11 5.39
N THR A 83 6.91 0.90 5.77
CA THR A 83 5.56 0.57 6.23
C THR A 83 5.60 -0.14 7.57
N GLU A 84 4.48 -0.13 8.29
CA GLU A 84 4.36 -0.86 9.57
C GLU A 84 4.66 -2.35 9.41
N ARG A 85 4.28 -2.95 8.28
CA ARG A 85 4.59 -4.36 7.98
C ARG A 85 6.09 -4.62 7.84
N ASP A 86 6.86 -3.65 7.35
CA ASP A 86 8.31 -3.76 7.27
C ASP A 86 8.94 -3.70 8.66
N TYR A 87 8.38 -2.87 9.57
CA TYR A 87 8.80 -2.84 10.98
C TYR A 87 8.61 -4.21 11.65
N LEU A 88 7.40 -4.78 11.61
CA LEU A 88 7.15 -6.09 12.23
C LEU A 88 8.08 -7.16 11.65
N LYS A 89 8.27 -7.18 10.33
CA LYS A 89 9.03 -8.24 9.66
C LYS A 89 10.55 -8.12 9.80
N LYS A 90 11.08 -6.91 9.83
CA LYS A 90 12.54 -6.68 9.79
C LYS A 90 13.11 -6.27 11.13
N VAL A 91 12.32 -5.69 12.04
CA VAL A 91 12.80 -5.26 13.35
C VAL A 91 12.43 -6.32 14.39
N GLU A 92 11.13 -6.54 14.60
CA GLU A 92 10.66 -7.46 15.64
C GLU A 92 11.08 -8.92 15.36
N LEU A 93 10.85 -9.41 14.13
CA LEU A 93 11.21 -10.79 13.77
C LEU A 93 12.72 -11.02 13.63
N GLN A 94 13.55 -9.97 13.52
CA GLN A 94 15.00 -10.10 13.44
C GLN A 94 15.70 -9.74 14.76
N GLY A 95 14.92 -9.40 15.80
CA GLY A 95 15.46 -9.02 17.11
C GLY A 95 16.24 -7.70 17.11
N LEU A 96 15.96 -6.79 16.17
CA LEU A 96 16.61 -5.49 16.13
C LEU A 96 15.88 -4.49 17.03
N THR A 97 16.61 -3.51 17.56
CA THR A 97 16.02 -2.44 18.38
C THR A 97 15.55 -1.28 17.50
N ALA A 98 14.29 -0.85 17.65
CA ALA A 98 13.72 0.28 16.88
C ALA A 98 14.44 1.62 17.10
N LYS A 99 15.16 1.76 18.21
CA LYS A 99 15.90 2.98 18.59
C LYS A 99 17.27 3.07 17.92
N ASP A 100 17.90 1.93 17.65
CA ASP A 100 19.25 1.86 17.08
C ASP A 100 19.23 1.58 15.57
N THR A 101 18.11 1.06 15.06
CA THR A 101 17.91 0.81 13.64
C THR A 101 17.54 2.08 12.90
N LEU A 102 18.18 2.26 11.74
CA LEU A 102 17.90 3.34 10.82
C LEU A 102 16.80 2.94 9.83
N VAL A 103 15.99 3.91 9.41
CA VAL A 103 14.93 3.70 8.42
C VAL A 103 15.51 3.16 7.11
N GLY A 104 16.70 3.63 6.71
CA GLY A 104 17.39 3.17 5.50
C GLY A 104 17.70 1.66 5.48
N GLN A 105 17.82 1.01 6.63
CA GLN A 105 18.09 -0.43 6.71
C GLN A 105 16.81 -1.27 6.48
N ILE A 106 15.67 -0.78 6.97
CA ILE A 106 14.40 -1.51 6.92
C ILE A 106 13.51 -1.11 5.73
N MET A 107 13.81 0.01 5.06
CA MET A 107 12.98 0.50 3.97
C MET A 107 12.86 -0.51 2.81
N THR A 108 11.76 -0.41 2.09
CA THR A 108 11.62 -1.04 0.78
C THR A 108 12.15 -0.09 -0.28
N GLN A 109 13.20 -0.52 -0.98
CA GLN A 109 13.85 0.27 -2.02
C GLN A 109 12.89 0.62 -3.16
N ARG A 110 13.08 1.80 -3.74
CA ARG A 110 12.32 2.31 -4.90
C ARG A 110 12.22 1.30 -6.05
N ALA A 111 13.26 0.50 -6.30
CA ALA A 111 13.28 -0.49 -7.38
C ALA A 111 12.18 -1.57 -7.24
N ARG A 112 11.68 -1.82 -6.03
CA ARG A 112 10.61 -2.80 -5.76
C ARG A 112 9.22 -2.15 -5.66
N LEU A 113 9.14 -0.82 -5.83
CA LEU A 113 7.90 -0.08 -5.71
C LEU A 113 7.24 0.13 -7.07
N ILE A 114 5.92 0.00 -7.09
CA ILE A 114 5.14 0.40 -8.25
C ILE A 114 4.76 1.86 -8.06
N VAL A 115 5.13 2.68 -9.03
CA VAL A 115 4.93 4.12 -8.98
C VAL A 115 3.96 4.55 -10.06
N ALA A 116 2.88 5.21 -9.66
CA ALA A 116 1.88 5.79 -10.55
C ALA A 116 2.31 7.16 -11.07
N GLY A 117 2.03 7.42 -12.34
CA GLY A 117 2.17 8.74 -12.97
C GLY A 117 0.89 9.57 -12.84
N GLU A 118 1.02 10.90 -12.77
CA GLU A 118 -0.12 11.82 -12.61
C GLU A 118 -1.12 11.81 -13.78
N ASN A 119 -0.67 11.39 -14.97
CA ASN A 119 -1.47 11.36 -16.20
C ASN A 119 -2.04 9.97 -16.50
N GLU A 120 -1.83 8.99 -15.61
CA GLU A 120 -2.34 7.63 -15.82
C GLU A 120 -3.85 7.57 -15.52
N THR A 121 -4.58 6.79 -16.33
CA THR A 121 -6.00 6.54 -16.09
C THR A 121 -6.19 5.48 -15.01
N PRO A 122 -7.34 5.44 -14.31
CA PRO A 122 -7.57 4.45 -13.26
C PRO A 122 -7.50 3.01 -13.75
N ASN A 123 -7.87 2.74 -15.00
CA ASN A 123 -7.69 1.42 -15.61
C ASN A 123 -6.22 1.04 -15.78
N GLN A 124 -5.38 1.99 -16.20
CA GLN A 124 -3.94 1.76 -16.28
C GLN A 124 -3.35 1.52 -14.89
N LEU A 125 -3.79 2.28 -13.88
CA LEU A 125 -3.40 2.08 -12.49
C LEU A 125 -3.79 0.68 -11.98
N MET A 126 -5.04 0.27 -12.21
CA MET A 126 -5.54 -1.06 -11.82
C MET A 126 -4.75 -2.17 -12.52
N SER A 127 -4.53 -2.07 -13.83
CA SER A 127 -3.73 -3.04 -14.58
C SER A 127 -2.30 -3.14 -14.06
N LYS A 128 -1.69 -1.99 -13.70
CA LYS A 128 -0.33 -1.92 -13.15
C LYS A 128 -0.23 -2.52 -11.74
N MET A 129 -1.28 -2.38 -10.91
CA MET A 129 -1.40 -3.07 -9.62
C MET A 129 -1.49 -4.58 -9.80
N LEU A 130 -2.37 -5.04 -10.70
CA LEU A 130 -2.67 -6.46 -10.91
C LEU A 130 -1.49 -7.21 -11.56
N SER A 131 -0.76 -6.57 -12.48
CA SER A 131 0.44 -7.16 -13.07
C SER A 131 1.60 -7.27 -12.10
N SER A 132 1.56 -6.53 -10.99
CA SER A 132 2.68 -6.34 -10.09
C SER A 132 2.37 -6.76 -8.65
N VAL A 133 1.47 -7.73 -8.43
CA VAL A 133 0.99 -8.25 -7.12
C VAL A 133 2.09 -8.74 -6.14
N ARG A 134 3.37 -8.46 -6.41
CA ARG A 134 4.49 -8.56 -5.46
C ARG A 134 5.06 -7.23 -4.93
N GLY A 135 4.58 -6.06 -5.38
CA GLY A 135 5.13 -4.75 -4.96
C GLY A 135 4.04 -3.77 -4.52
N ALA A 136 4.24 -3.05 -3.42
CA ALA A 136 3.30 -2.03 -2.95
C ALA A 136 3.18 -0.87 -3.96
N MET A 137 1.95 -0.45 -4.27
CA MET A 137 1.66 0.70 -5.13
C MET A 137 1.62 1.98 -4.28
N ARG A 138 2.49 2.96 -4.58
CA ARG A 138 2.43 4.29 -3.96
C ARG A 138 2.73 5.41 -4.95
N PHE A 139 1.89 6.44 -4.90
CA PHE A 139 1.79 7.51 -5.88
C PHE A 139 2.99 8.44 -5.84
N ARG A 140 3.50 8.83 -7.02
CA ARG A 140 4.46 9.93 -7.15
C ARG A 140 3.69 11.24 -7.21
N GLY A 141 3.55 11.92 -6.08
CA GLY A 141 3.33 13.36 -6.07
C GLY A 141 4.68 14.05 -6.27
N ARG A 142 4.79 14.97 -7.24
CA ARG A 142 5.96 15.85 -7.37
C ARG A 142 6.17 16.62 -6.06
N CYS A 143 7.22 16.28 -5.31
CA CYS A 143 7.80 17.19 -4.33
C CYS A 143 8.58 18.24 -5.14
N GLY A 144 8.05 19.46 -5.20
CA GLY A 144 8.72 20.63 -5.76
C GLY A 144 8.59 21.80 -4.77
N HIS A 145 9.76 22.41 -4.51
CA HIS A 145 10.12 23.63 -3.77
C HIS A 145 9.12 24.29 -2.81
#